data_AF-A0A3P8J0Q5-F1
#
_entry.id   AF-A0A3P8J0Q5-F1
#
_cell.length_a   1.000
_cell.length_b   1.000
_cell.length_c   1.000
_cell.angle_alpha   90.00
_cell.angle_beta   90.00
_cell.angle_gamma   90.00
#
_symmetry.space_group_name_H-M   'P 1'
#
loop_
_entity.id
_entity.type
_entity.pdbx_description
1 polymer ?
#
loop_
_entity_poly.entity_id
_entity_poly.type
_entity_poly.pdbx_seq_one_letter_code
_entity_poly.pdbx_strand_id
1 'polypeptide(L)' 'MNKDFTFTVKSTLFDENYNPSENTRITTNFANLARGQEREQNLRNTLVMIDNRFNTLAHWDNPKAIAMPSNLKLFLLK' A
#
# COMPACT_ATOMS: atom_id res chain seq x y z
N MET A 1 -30.07 -4.71 -26.49
CA MET A 1 -29.71 -5.68 -25.42
C MET A 1 -28.49 -5.12 -24.71
N ASN A 2 -28.67 -4.54 -23.52
CA ASN A 2 -27.55 -3.99 -22.73
C ASN A 2 -26.90 -5.14 -21.97
N LYS A 3 -25.61 -5.41 -22.21
CA LYS A 3 -24.85 -6.34 -21.37
C LYS A 3 -24.29 -5.52 -20.21
N ASP A 4 -25.06 -5.43 -19.13
CA ASP A 4 -24.56 -4.79 -17.92
C ASP A 4 -23.35 -5.59 -17.42
N PHE A 5 -22.19 -4.94 -17.39
CA PHE A 5 -20.95 -5.57 -16.95
C PHE A 5 -20.98 -5.71 -15.43
N THR A 6 -21.17 -6.93 -14.94
CA THR A 6 -21.06 -7.25 -13.51
C THR A 6 -19.60 -7.41 -13.14
N PHE A 7 -19.14 -6.65 -12.15
CA PHE A 7 -17.81 -6.80 -11.56
C PHE A 7 -17.90 -6.96 -10.05
N THR A 8 -16.88 -7.60 -9.48
CA THR A 8 -16.72 -7.80 -8.04
C THR A 8 -15.46 -7.10 -7.57
N VAL A 9 -15.59 -6.25 -6.56
CA VAL A 9 -14.45 -5.64 -5.89
C VAL A 9 -14.04 -6.52 -4.70
N LYS A 10 -12.75 -6.81 -4.60
CA LYS A 10 -12.15 -7.49 -3.45
C LYS A 10 -11.10 -6.57 -2.83
N SER A 11 -11.07 -6.52 -1.51
CA SER A 11 -10.06 -5.78 -0.76
C SER A 11 -9.18 -6.77 -0.01
N THR A 12 -7.88 -6.57 -0.08
CA THR A 12 -6.88 -7.31 0.68
C THR A 12 -5.93 -6.32 1.33
N LEU A 13 -5.40 -6.68 2.50
CA LEU A 13 -4.41 -5.85 3.17
C LEU A 13 -3.13 -5.80 2.34
N PHE A 14 -2.58 -4.60 2.17
CA PHE A 14 -1.28 -4.41 1.56
C PHE A 14 -0.22 -4.30 2.66
N ASP A 15 0.38 -5.44 3.01
CA ASP A 15 1.47 -5.56 3.98
C ASP A 15 2.64 -6.39 3.41
N GLU A 16 3.61 -6.74 4.23
CA GLU A 16 4.77 -7.58 3.85
C GLU A 16 4.41 -9.00 3.41
N ASN A 17 3.21 -9.46 3.75
CA ASN A 17 2.67 -10.76 3.39
C ASN A 17 1.73 -10.69 2.19
N TYR A 18 1.51 -9.49 1.63
CA TYR A 18 0.65 -9.30 0.47
C TYR A 18 1.07 -10.24 -0.67
N ASN A 19 0.13 -11.07 -1.09
CA ASN A 19 0.34 -12.06 -2.13
C ASN A 19 -0.85 -12.03 -3.10
N PRO A 20 -0.71 -11.41 -4.28
CA PRO A 20 -1.79 -11.38 -5.26
C PRO A 20 -2.09 -12.78 -5.77
N SER A 21 -3.33 -13.05 -6.15
CA SER A 21 -3.69 -14.30 -6.84
C SER A 21 -2.90 -14.45 -8.15
N GLU A 22 -2.62 -15.69 -8.58
CA GLU A 22 -1.84 -15.96 -9.79
C GLU A 22 -2.45 -15.28 -11.04
N ASN A 23 -3.78 -15.22 -11.11
CA ASN A 23 -4.55 -14.62 -12.19
C ASN A 23 -4.63 -13.09 -12.15
N THR A 24 -4.04 -12.45 -11.13
CA THR A 24 -3.99 -10.99 -11.03
C THR A 24 -3.15 -10.44 -12.18
N ARG A 25 -3.78 -9.62 -13.03
CA ARG A 25 -3.08 -8.94 -14.14
C ARG A 25 -1.88 -8.17 -13.62
N ILE A 26 -0.73 -8.50 -14.19
CA ILE A 26 0.62 -8.06 -13.81
C ILE A 26 0.84 -6.56 -14.10
N THR A 27 -0.03 -5.94 -14.90
CA THR A 27 0.09 -4.51 -15.23
C THR A 27 -0.23 -3.59 -14.05
N THR A 28 -0.59 -4.11 -12.87
CA THR A 28 -0.76 -3.31 -11.65
C THR A 28 0.54 -3.29 -10.85
N ASN A 29 1.15 -2.11 -10.72
CA ASN A 29 2.49 -1.89 -10.15
C ASN A 29 2.76 -2.61 -8.81
N PHE A 30 1.78 -2.69 -7.90
CA PHE A 30 1.93 -3.38 -6.60
C PHE A 30 1.96 -4.91 -6.71
N ALA A 31 1.27 -5.50 -7.69
CA ALA A 31 1.32 -6.94 -7.91
C ALA A 31 2.69 -7.40 -8.43
N ASN A 32 3.47 -6.50 -9.04
CA ASN A 32 4.83 -6.79 -9.51
C ASN A 32 5.84 -6.84 -8.38
N LEU A 33 5.71 -5.93 -7.41
CA LEU A 33 6.51 -5.95 -6.18
C LEU A 33 6.28 -7.23 -5.38
N ALA A 34 5.07 -7.79 -5.48
CA ALA A 34 4.61 -8.93 -4.72
C ALA A 34 4.88 -10.31 -5.39
N ARG A 35 5.91 -10.43 -6.25
CA ARG A 35 6.29 -11.69 -6.92
C ARG A 35 7.78 -12.01 -6.80
N GLY A 36 8.12 -13.28 -7.01
CA GLY A 36 9.49 -13.77 -7.01
C GLY A 36 10.04 -14.02 -5.60
N GLN A 37 11.30 -14.43 -5.53
CA GLN A 37 11.98 -14.75 -4.26
C GLN A 37 12.16 -13.51 -3.37
N GLU A 38 12.37 -12.34 -3.97
CA GLU A 38 12.55 -11.05 -3.27
C GLU A 38 11.24 -10.36 -2.89
N ARG A 39 10.09 -11.05 -3.00
CA ARG A 39 8.75 -10.51 -2.73
C ARG A 39 8.69 -9.73 -1.42
N GLU A 40 9.06 -10.39 -0.32
CA GLU A 40 8.91 -9.81 1.01
C GLU A 40 9.80 -8.57 1.18
N GLN A 41 11.04 -8.62 0.68
CA GLN A 41 11.96 -7.49 0.74
C GLN A 41 11.44 -6.28 -0.08
N ASN A 42 10.90 -6.54 -1.27
CA ASN A 42 10.29 -5.50 -2.10
C ASN A 42 9.10 -4.84 -1.40
N LEU A 43 8.23 -5.63 -0.76
CA LEU A 43 7.09 -5.12 -0.02
C LEU A 43 7.53 -4.31 1.22
N ARG A 44 8.47 -4.82 2.02
CA ARG A 44 9.05 -4.10 3.17
C ARG A 44 9.64 -2.76 2.77
N ASN A 45 10.47 -2.74 1.72
CA ASN A 45 11.08 -1.51 1.21
C ASN A 45 10.03 -0.49 0.75
N THR A 46 8.99 -0.97 0.06
CA THR A 46 7.89 -0.14 -0.42
C THR A 46 7.11 0.48 0.74
N LEU A 47 6.78 -0.32 1.76
CA LEU A 47 6.09 0.16 2.96
C LEU A 47 6.92 1.22 3.68
N VAL A 48 8.24 1.03 3.81
CA VAL A 48 9.16 2.02 4.38
C VAL A 48 9.19 3.31 3.54
N MET A 49 9.22 3.22 2.21
CA MET A 49 9.16 4.39 1.34
C MET A 49 7.86 5.18 1.53
N ILE A 50 6.72 4.49 1.61
CA ILE A 50 5.42 5.11 1.88
C ILE A 50 5.41 5.78 3.25
N ASP A 51 5.94 5.10 4.27
CA ASP A 51 6.03 5.61 5.64
C ASP A 51 6.84 6.90 5.72
N ASN A 52 8.03 6.88 5.11
CA ASN A 52 8.92 8.02 5.02
C ASN A 52 8.26 9.19 4.29
N ARG A 53 7.63 8.93 3.13
CA ARG A 53 6.96 9.97 2.35
C ARG A 53 5.80 10.59 3.13
N PHE A 54 5.03 9.78 3.85
CA PHE A 54 3.98 10.27 4.72
C PHE A 54 4.55 11.18 5.81
N ASN A 55 5.61 10.75 6.50
CA ASN A 55 6.22 11.53 7.58
C ASN A 55 6.82 12.85 7.06
N THR A 56 7.36 12.88 5.84
CA THR A 56 7.83 14.12 5.20
C THR A 56 6.69 15.09 4.90
N LEU A 57 5.55 14.60 4.41
CA LEU A 57 4.42 15.45 4.03
C LEU A 57 3.59 15.89 5.24
N ALA A 58 3.50 15.05 6.28
CA ALA A 58 2.78 15.34 7.52
C ALA A 58 3.54 16.29 8.48
N HIS A 59 4.41 17.15 7.95
CA HIS A 59 5.13 18.17 8.71
C HIS A 59 4.18 19.16 9.40
N TRP A 60 3.02 19.45 8.80
CA TRP A 60 2.18 20.60 9.18
C TRP A 60 1.77 20.68 10.66
N ASP A 61 1.70 19.54 11.38
CA ASP A 61 1.44 19.45 12.83
C ASP A 61 2.54 18.71 13.62
N ASN A 62 3.75 18.55 13.05
CA ASN A 62 4.88 17.85 13.68
C ASN A 62 6.10 18.77 13.87
N PRO A 63 6.04 19.77 14.76
CA PRO A 63 7.14 20.72 15.00
C PRO A 63 8.42 20.07 15.55
N LYS A 64 8.36 18.82 16.01
CA LYS A 64 9.53 18.06 16.50
C LYS A 64 10.10 17.08 15.47
N ALA A 65 9.48 16.95 14.29
CA ALA A 65 9.85 15.99 13.24
C ALA A 65 10.02 14.53 13.74
N ILE A 66 9.30 14.16 14.80
CA ILE A 66 9.37 12.80 15.37
C ILE A 66 8.56 11.86 14.48
N ALA A 67 9.01 10.62 14.29
CA ALA A 67 8.26 9.61 13.55
C ALA A 67 6.87 9.43 14.18
N MET A 68 5.82 9.62 13.38
CA MET A 68 4.44 9.48 13.84
C MET A 68 4.08 7.99 13.97
N PRO A 69 3.55 7.54 15.12
CA PRO A 69 3.09 6.16 15.29
C PRO A 69 1.97 5.80 14.30
N SER A 70 1.95 4.56 13.83
CA SER A 70 1.04 4.07 12.77
C SER A 70 -0.45 4.29 13.08
N ASN A 71 -0.84 4.22 14.35
CA ASN A 71 -2.22 4.45 14.82
C ASN A 71 -2.65 5.93 14.78
N LEU A 72 -1.70 6.87 14.81
CA LEU A 72 -1.96 8.31 14.71
C LEU A 72 -2.01 8.78 13.24
N LYS A 73 -1.41 8.02 12.31
CA LYS A 73 -1.45 8.36 10.86
C LYS A 73 -2.87 8.35 10.28
N LEU A 74 -3.76 7.52 10.84
CA LEU A 74 -5.16 7.41 10.39
C LEU A 74 -5.97 8.69 10.66
N PHE A 75 -5.57 9.53 11.61
CA PHE A 75 -6.29 10.74 11.99
C PHE A 75 -6.09 11.92 11.02
N LEU A 76 -5.06 11.89 10.16
CA LEU A 76 -4.75 12.97 9.21
C LEU A 76 -5.37 12.79 7.81
N LEU A 77 -6.12 11.70 7.60
CA LEU A 77 -6.76 11.36 6.32
C LEU A 77 -8.29 11.60 6.32
N LYS A 78 -8.82 12.32 7.31
CA LYS A 78 -10.21 12.77 7.36
C LYS A 78 -10.30 14.29 7.28
#